data_AF-A0A532C719-F1
#
_entry.id   AF-A0A532C719-F1
#
_cell.length_a   1.000
_cell.length_b   1.000
_cell.length_c   1.000
_cell.angle_alpha   90.00
_cell.angle_beta   90.00
_cell.angle_gamma   90.00
#
_symmetry.space_group_name_H-M   'P 1'
#
loop_
_entity.id
_entity.type
_entity.pdbx_description
1 polymer ?
#
loop_
_entity_poly.entity_id
_entity_poly.type
_entity_poly.pdbx_seq_one_letter_code
_entity_poly.pdbx_strand_id
1 'polypeptide(L)' 'MSKILNLSAHTSEEELQHITSLLLFHFVEQSGGDIQFKLDDANRVRESLTTKMIQMQVGEEVRLRIIDRLPELQ' A
#
# COMPACT_ATOMS: atom_id res chain seq x y z
N MET A 1 8.29 9.42 6.33
CA MET A 1 7.56 8.33 7.01
C MET A 1 6.89 7.46 5.97
N SER A 2 7.28 6.19 5.85
CA SER A 2 6.67 5.26 4.88
C SER A 2 5.26 4.87 5.34
N LYS A 3 4.28 4.91 4.42
CA LYS A 3 2.91 4.42 4.65
C LYS A 3 2.76 2.93 4.34
N ILE A 4 3.85 2.31 3.87
CA ILE A 4 3.96 0.89 3.55
C ILE A 4 5.03 0.30 4.47
N LEU A 5 4.62 -0.63 5.33
CA LEU A 5 5.54 -1.45 6.12
C LEU A 5 5.84 -2.72 5.34
N ASN A 6 7.08 -2.88 4.90
CA ASN A 6 7.54 -4.13 4.31
C ASN A 6 8.13 -5.03 5.40
N LEU A 7 7.74 -6.30 5.41
CA LEU A 7 8.27 -7.31 6.34
C LEU A 7 9.33 -8.24 5.73
N SER A 8 9.57 -8.21 4.42
CA SER A 8 10.69 -8.93 3.82
C SER A 8 11.99 -8.16 4.07
N ALA A 9 12.92 -8.76 4.81
CA ALA A 9 14.22 -8.15 5.14
C ALA A 9 15.17 -7.94 3.93
N HIS A 10 14.75 -8.35 2.73
CA HIS A 10 15.58 -8.41 1.53
C HIS A 10 15.12 -7.50 0.39
N THR A 11 14.03 -6.75 0.56
CA THR A 11 13.49 -5.92 -0.52
C THR A 11 14.00 -4.49 -0.41
N SER A 12 14.73 -4.06 -1.42
CA SER A 12 15.20 -2.68 -1.56
C SER A 12 14.05 -1.69 -1.79
N GLU A 13 14.31 -0.40 -1.59
CA GLU A 13 13.33 0.66 -1.86
C GLU A 13 12.94 0.72 -3.34
N GLU A 14 13.89 0.46 -4.25
CA GLU A 14 13.64 0.41 -5.69
C GLU A 14 12.72 -0.77 -6.07
N GLU A 15 12.98 -1.96 -5.53
CA GLU A 15 12.11 -3.12 -5.72
C GLU A 15 10.71 -2.89 -5.11
N LEU A 16 10.64 -2.25 -3.94
CA LEU A 16 9.38 -1.87 -3.31
C LEU A 16 8.57 -0.93 -4.22
N GLN A 17 9.21 0.07 -4.82
CA GLN A 17 8.57 0.99 -5.77
C GLN A 17 8.09 0.25 -7.03
N HIS A 18 8.91 -0.67 -7.54
CA HIS A 18 8.55 -1.50 -8.69
C HIS A 18 7.32 -2.38 -8.41
N ILE A 19 7.33 -3.12 -7.30
CA ILE A 19 6.22 -3.97 -6.86
C ILE A 19 4.95 -3.14 -6.65
N THR A 20 5.06 -1.97 -6.03
CA THR A 20 3.92 -1.07 -5.82
C THR A 20 3.31 -0.63 -7.15
N SER A 21 4.13 -0.36 -8.16
CA SER A 21 3.66 0.01 -9.50
C SER A 21 2.94 -1.15 -10.20
N LEU A 22 3.47 -2.37 -10.08
CA LEU A 22 2.82 -3.58 -10.62
C LEU A 22 1.48 -3.85 -9.95
N LEU A 23 1.41 -3.72 -8.62
CA LEU A 23 0.18 -3.89 -7.85
C LEU A 23 -0.88 -2.86 -8.25
N LEU A 24 -0.48 -1.59 -8.41
CA LEU A 24 -1.40 -0.54 -8.85
C LEU A 24 -1.98 -0.88 -10.23
N PHE A 25 -1.14 -1.29 -11.18
CA PHE A 25 -1.59 -1.72 -12.49
C PHE A 25 -2.59 -2.89 -12.40
N HIS A 26 -2.23 -3.92 -11.63
CA HIS A 26 -3.07 -5.10 -11.43
C HIS A 26 -4.44 -4.74 -10.83
N PHE A 27 -4.51 -3.83 -9.86
CA PHE A 27 -5.78 -3.40 -9.28
C PHE A 27 -6.63 -2.57 -10.24
N VAL A 28 -6.01 -1.73 -11.07
CA VAL A 28 -6.72 -1.01 -12.14
C VAL A 28 -7.28 -1.98 -13.16
N GLU A 29 -6.49 -2.96 -13.59
CA GLU A 29 -6.92 -4.03 -14.51
C GLU A 29 -8.11 -4.81 -13.92
N GLN A 30 -8.02 -5.26 -12.66
CA GLN A 30 -9.12 -5.95 -11.97
C GLN A 30 -10.38 -5.11 -11.79
N SER A 31 -10.23 -3.78 -11.75
CA SER A 31 -11.35 -2.84 -11.65
C SER A 31 -12.01 -2.54 -13.00
N GLY A 32 -11.57 -3.18 -14.09
CA GLY A 32 -12.10 -2.98 -15.43
C GLY A 32 -11.31 -2.00 -16.29
N GLY A 33 -10.07 -1.69 -15.91
CA GLY A 33 -9.14 -0.85 -16.67
C GLY A 33 -9.24 0.65 -16.35
N ASP A 34 -10.19 1.07 -15.52
CA ASP A 34 -10.34 2.45 -15.06
C ASP A 34 -10.83 2.48 -13.61
N ILE A 35 -10.26 3.38 -12.80
CA ILE A 35 -10.67 3.60 -11.41
C ILE A 35 -10.93 5.10 -11.24
N GLN A 36 -12.19 5.43 -10.95
CA GLN A 36 -12.59 6.78 -10.60
C GLN A 36 -12.85 6.92 -9.10
N PHE A 37 -12.30 7.96 -8.48
CA PHE A 37 -12.58 8.33 -7.09
C PHE A 37 -12.82 9.83 -6.97
N LYS A 38 -13.66 10.26 -6.02
CA LYS A 38 -13.87 11.68 -5.74
C LYS A 38 -12.70 12.22 -4.91
N LEU A 39 -12.48 13.53 -4.96
CA LEU A 39 -11.47 14.18 -4.12
C LEU A 39 -11.74 13.95 -2.62
N ASP A 40 -13.02 13.88 -2.23
CA ASP A 40 -13.42 13.56 -0.86
C ASP A 40 -13.04 12.14 -0.45
N ASP A 41 -13.04 11.18 -1.37
CA ASP A 41 -12.55 9.81 -1.10
C ASP A 41 -11.05 9.84 -0.79
N ALA A 42 -10.28 10.63 -1.57
CA ALA A 42 -8.85 10.80 -1.33
C ALA A 42 -8.58 11.45 0.04
N ASN A 43 -9.39 12.43 0.44
CA ASN A 43 -9.28 13.07 1.76
C ASN A 43 -9.59 12.09 2.90
N ARG A 44 -10.66 11.29 2.78
CA ARG A 44 -10.98 10.23 3.76
C ARG A 44 -9.88 9.18 3.88
N VAL A 45 -9.33 8.74 2.76
CA VAL A 45 -8.19 7.80 2.75
C VAL A 45 -6.97 8.43 3.40
N ARG A 46 -6.68 9.72 3.13
CA ARG A 46 -5.58 10.45 3.76
C ARG A 46 -5.72 10.51 5.28
N GLU A 47 -6.93 10.73 5.79
CA GLU A 47 -7.21 10.71 7.24
C GLU A 47 -7.03 9.31 7.82
N SER A 48 -7.56 8.27 7.16
CA SER A 48 -7.35 6.87 7.57
C SER A 48 -5.87 6.49 7.64
N LEU A 49 -5.04 7.01 6.73
CA LEU A 49 -3.60 6.78 6.70
C LEU A 49 -2.84 7.42 7.89
N THR A 50 -3.49 8.24 8.72
CA THR A 50 -2.87 8.79 9.96
C THR A 50 -2.81 7.76 11.09
N THR A 51 -3.75 6.81 11.10
CA THR A 51 -3.87 5.76 12.11
C THR A 51 -3.61 4.38 11.54
N LYS A 52 -3.65 4.23 10.21
CA LYS A 52 -3.45 2.96 9.51
C LYS A 52 -2.27 3.02 8.55
N MET A 53 -1.77 1.86 8.18
CA MET A 53 -0.76 1.68 7.15
C MET A 53 -0.99 0.37 6.39
N ILE A 54 -0.35 0.25 5.22
CA ILE A 54 -0.38 -0.99 4.45
C ILE A 54 0.83 -1.82 4.87
N GLN A 55 0.61 -3.04 5.34
CA GLN A 55 1.65 -4.04 5.46
C GLN A 55 1.74 -4.81 4.15
N MET A 56 2.96 -4.92 3.63
CA MET A 56 3.27 -5.76 2.47
C MET A 56 4.18 -6.91 2.89
N GLN A 57 3.78 -8.12 2.51
CA GLN A 57 4.60 -9.32 2.63
C GLN A 57 4.94 -9.80 1.23
N VAL A 58 6.24 -9.93 0.95
CA VAL A 58 6.77 -10.40 -0.33
C VAL A 58 7.40 -11.78 -0.12
N GLY A 59 6.90 -12.79 -0.81
CA GLY A 59 7.40 -14.16 -0.82
C GLY A 59 7.05 -14.84 -2.15
N GLU A 60 6.58 -16.09 -2.11
CA GLU A 60 6.02 -16.77 -3.30
C GLU A 60 4.77 -16.04 -3.83
N GLU A 61 4.07 -15.31 -2.96
CA GLU A 61 2.97 -14.41 -3.29
C GLU A 61 3.20 -13.03 -2.65
N VAL A 62 2.56 -12.01 -3.21
CA VAL A 62 2.53 -10.67 -2.61
C VAL A 62 1.20 -10.47 -1.89
N ARG A 63 1.25 -10.23 -0.58
CA ARG A 63 0.06 -9.99 0.24
C ARG A 63 0.06 -8.57 0.80
N LEU A 64 -1.05 -7.87 0.60
CA LEU A 64 -1.31 -6.54 1.16
C LEU A 64 -2.39 -6.62 2.24
N ARG A 65 -2.14 -5.96 3.38
CA ARG A 65 -3.14 -5.84 4.45
C ARG A 65 -3.10 -4.44 5.06
N ILE A 66 -4.25 -3.87 5.38
CA ILE A 66 -4.33 -2.67 6.22
C ILE A 66 -4.15 -3.09 7.67
N ILE A 67 -3.21 -2.46 8.36
CA ILE A 67 -2.96 -2.62 9.80
C ILE A 67 -3.05 -1.25 10.49
N ASP A 68 -3.29 -1.24 11.79
CA ASP A 68 -3.13 -0.04 12.59
C ASP A 68 -1.64 0.29 12.73
N ARG A 69 -1.31 1.58 12.79
CA ARG A 69 0.05 2.04 13.05
C ARG A 69 0.42 1.69 14.48
N LEU A 70 1.57 1.03 14.64
CA LEU A 70 2.11 0.74 15.97
C LEU A 70 2.48 2.06 16.67
N PRO A 71 2.16 2.23 17.97
CA PRO A 71 2.46 3.45 18.73
C PRO A 71 3.94 3.84 18.73
N GLU A 72 4.82 2.87 18.54
CA GLU A 72 6.28 3.01 18.60
C GLU A 72 6.91 3.56 17.30
N LEU A 73 6.10 3.75 16.24
CA LEU A 73 6.54 4.23 14.92
C LEU A 73 6.10 5.68 14.61
N GLN A 74 5.66 6.44 15.63
CA GLN A 74 5.24 7.85 15.50
C GLN A 74 6.38 8.84 15.67
#